data_AF-A0A2A2PXW5-F1
#
_entry.id   AF-A0A2A2PXW5-F1
#
_cell.length_a   1.000
_cell.length_b   1.000
_cell.length_c   1.000
_cell.angle_alpha   90.00
_cell.angle_beta   90.00
_cell.angle_gamma   90.00
#
_symmetry.space_group_name_H-M   'P 1'
#
loop_
_entity.id
_entity.type
_entity.pdbx_description
1 polymer ?
#
loop_
_entity_poly.entity_id
_entity_poly.type
_entity_poly.pdbx_seq_one_letter_code
_entity_poly.pdbx_strand_id
1 'polypeptide(L)' 'MSKENIALAERAKRARRIVKNPALYKVCFGCDSIVASKVNICPNCHAYRFECDEDRVIDQARVLSMREQHSVVAEDLL' A
#
# COMPACT_ATOMS: atom_id res chain seq x y z
N MET A 1 -9.97 -17.41 14.87
CA MET A 1 -9.35 -16.07 14.68
C MET A 1 -10.45 -15.10 14.29
N SER A 2 -10.51 -13.90 14.87
CA SER A 2 -11.48 -12.87 14.47
C SER A 2 -11.20 -12.37 13.04
N LYS A 3 -12.22 -11.84 12.36
CA LYS A 3 -12.08 -11.27 11.00
C LYS A 3 -11.01 -10.18 10.92
N GLU A 4 -10.95 -9.34 11.95
CA GLU A 4 -9.95 -8.29 12.13
C GLU A 4 -8.50 -8.82 12.15
N ASN A 5 -8.26 -9.89 12.92
CA ASN A 5 -6.95 -10.54 12.98
C ASN A 5 -6.51 -11.13 11.63
N ILE A 6 -7.45 -11.62 10.82
CA ILE A 6 -7.17 -12.13 9.47
C ILE A 6 -6.77 -10.97 8.53
N ALA A 7 -7.50 -9.85 8.58
CA ALA A 7 -7.20 -8.68 7.77
C ALA A 7 -5.81 -8.11 8.07
N LEU A 8 -5.45 -7.97 9.35
CA LEU A 8 -4.12 -7.54 9.78
C LEU A 8 -3.02 -8.51 9.31
N ALA A 9 -3.24 -9.82 9.42
CA ALA A 9 -2.27 -10.82 8.96
C ALA A 9 -2.02 -10.75 7.43
N GLU A 10 -3.07 -10.56 6.64
CA GLU A 10 -2.95 -10.38 5.18
C GLU A 10 -2.24 -9.07 4.82
N ARG A 11 -2.48 -7.98 5.56
CA ARG A 11 -1.73 -6.72 5.39
C ARG A 11 -0.25 -6.91 5.70
N ALA A 12 0.09 -7.57 6.80
CA ALA A 12 1.48 -7.89 7.15
C ALA A 12 2.14 -8.76 6.06
N LYS A 13 1.42 -9.71 5.48
CA LYS A 13 1.90 -10.55 4.37
C LYS A 13 2.17 -9.73 3.10
N ARG A 14 1.29 -8.78 2.75
CA ARG A 14 1.51 -7.86 1.62
C ARG A 14 2.72 -6.96 1.86
N ALA A 15 2.84 -6.38 3.06
CA ALA A 15 3.98 -5.54 3.42
C ALA A 15 5.31 -6.29 3.31
N ARG A 16 5.39 -7.55 3.77
CA ARG A 16 6.59 -8.39 3.58
C ARG A 16 6.99 -8.58 2.12
N ARG A 17 6.04 -8.63 1.18
CA ARG A 17 6.35 -8.73 -0.25
C ARG A 17 6.94 -7.44 -0.79
N ILE A 18 6.39 -6.30 -0.36
CA ILE A 18 6.88 -4.96 -0.73
C ILE A 18 8.29 -4.74 -0.19
N VAL A 19 8.52 -5.01 1.10
CA VAL A 19 9.84 -4.85 1.74
C VAL A 19 10.92 -5.71 1.09
N LYS A 20 10.57 -6.88 0.55
CA LYS A 20 11.53 -7.74 -0.17
C LYS A 20 11.90 -7.24 -1.56
N ASN A 21 11.05 -6.41 -2.20
CA ASN A 21 11.26 -5.93 -3.57
C ASN A 21 10.77 -4.48 -3.72
N PRO A 22 11.30 -3.52 -2.95
CA PRO A 22 10.77 -2.16 -2.88
C PRO A 22 10.83 -1.42 -4.23
N ALA A 23 11.84 -1.69 -5.06
CA ALA A 23 11.97 -1.15 -6.43
C ALA A 23 10.77 -1.43 -7.36
N LEU A 24 9.92 -2.41 -7.04
CA LEU A 24 8.72 -2.73 -7.82
C LEU A 24 7.52 -1.85 -7.46
N TYR A 25 7.68 -0.94 -6.50
CA TYR A 25 6.61 -0.15 -5.92
C TYR A 25 7.00 1.33 -5.82
N LYS A 26 6.01 2.16 -5.52
CA LYS A 26 6.17 3.59 -5.25
C LYS A 26 5.05 4.09 -4.35
N VAL A 27 5.29 5.17 -3.61
CA VAL A 27 4.32 5.79 -2.70
C VAL A 27 3.64 6.96 -3.40
N CYS A 28 2.31 7.00 -3.38
CA CYS A 28 1.55 8.12 -3.93
C CYS A 28 1.68 9.36 -3.04
N PHE A 29 2.09 10.50 -3.59
CA PHE A 29 2.14 11.77 -2.83
C PHE A 29 0.76 12.33 -2.45
N GLY A 30 -0.32 11.85 -3.08
CA GLY A 30 -1.68 12.32 -2.78
C GLY A 30 -2.32 11.65 -1.58
N CYS A 31 -2.04 10.35 -1.36
CA CYS A 31 -2.76 9.56 -0.35
C CYS A 31 -1.90 8.50 0.36
N ASP A 32 -0.58 8.55 0.18
CA ASP A 32 0.41 7.62 0.76
C ASP A 32 0.13 6.13 0.51
N SER A 33 -0.68 5.82 -0.51
CA SER A 33 -0.91 4.45 -0.94
C SER A 33 0.31 3.92 -1.68
N ILE A 34 0.68 2.67 -1.41
CA ILE A 34 1.73 1.98 -2.15
C ILE A 34 1.10 1.34 -3.39
N VAL A 35 1.64 1.68 -4.57
CA VAL A 35 1.19 1.15 -5.86
C VAL A 35 2.37 0.51 -6.60
N ALA A 36 2.09 -0.33 -7.60
CA ALA A 36 3.14 -0.89 -8.44
C ALA A 36 3.83 0.19 -9.28
N SER A 37 5.12 0.03 -9.58
CA SER A 37 5.93 1.01 -10.32
C SER A 37 5.33 1.42 -11.68
N LYS A 38 4.65 0.50 -12.36
CA LYS A 38 3.95 0.71 -13.65
C LYS A 38 2.69 1.60 -13.58
N VAL A 39 2.22 1.96 -12.39
CA VAL A 39 0.98 2.73 -12.20
C VAL A 39 1.25 4.20 -12.54
N ASN A 40 0.62 4.74 -13.57
CA ASN A 40 0.82 6.15 -13.95
C ASN A 40 -0.09 7.12 -13.19
N ILE A 41 -1.26 6.64 -12.74
CA ILE A 41 -2.27 7.41 -11.99
C ILE A 41 -2.70 6.56 -10.80
N CYS A 42 -2.68 7.14 -9.60
CA CYS A 42 -3.05 6.42 -8.39
C CYS A 42 -4.52 6.01 -8.46
N PRO A 43 -4.87 4.72 -8.35
CA PRO A 43 -6.26 4.27 -8.45
C PRO A 43 -7.12 4.70 -7.26
N ASN A 44 -6.49 5.07 -6.13
CA ASN A 44 -7.20 5.46 -4.91
C ASN A 44 -7.55 6.95 -4.87
N CYS A 45 -6.71 7.83 -5.45
CA CYS A 45 -6.90 9.29 -5.34
C CYS A 45 -6.70 10.07 -6.65
N HIS A 46 -6.40 9.38 -7.75
CA HIS A 46 -6.17 9.96 -9.08
C HIS A 46 -5.00 10.97 -9.18
N ALA A 47 -4.15 11.07 -8.16
CA ALA A 47 -2.90 11.80 -8.25
C ALA A 47 -1.88 11.07 -9.16
N TYR A 48 -0.97 11.84 -9.77
CA TYR A 48 0.04 11.33 -10.71
C TYR A 48 1.49 11.48 -10.23
N ARG A 49 1.71 12.06 -9.04
CA ARG A 49 3.04 12.22 -8.43
C ARG A 49 3.31 11.10 -7.43
N PHE A 50 4.51 10.53 -7.50
CA PHE A 50 4.93 9.42 -6.67
C PHE A 50 6.34 9.61 -6.15
N GLU A 51 6.58 9.12 -4.93
CA GLU A 51 7.92 8.91 -4.37
C GLU A 51 8.39 7.50 -4.73
N CYS A 52 9.58 7.41 -5.33
CA CYS A 52 10.17 6.19 -5.85
C CYS A 52 11.35 5.69 -5.00
N ASP A 53 11.76 6.46 -4.00
CA ASP A 53 12.79 6.05 -3.04
C ASP A 53 12.40 4.73 -2.32
N GLU A 54 13.31 3.76 -2.35
CA GLU A 54 13.06 2.41 -1.83
C GLU A 54 12.90 2.40 -0.31
N ASP A 55 13.65 3.24 0.42
CA ASP A 55 13.56 3.35 1.87
C ASP A 55 12.20 3.93 2.27
N ARG A 56 11.72 4.95 1.55
CA ARG A 56 10.37 5.49 1.77
C ARG A 56 9.28 4.45 1.53
N VAL A 57 9.42 3.62 0.48
CA VAL A 57 8.49 2.52 0.20
C VAL A 57 8.48 1.50 1.34
N ILE A 58 9.66 1.11 1.85
CA ILE A 58 9.80 0.18 2.98
C ILE A 58 9.13 0.74 4.23
N ASP A 59 9.41 1.99 4.57
CA ASP A 59 8.86 2.63 5.76
C ASP A 59 7.35 2.76 5.69
N GLN A 60 6.82 3.15 4.53
CA GLN A 60 5.37 3.19 4.33
C GLN A 60 4.75 1.80 4.42
N ALA A 61 5.40 0.75 3.92
CA ALA A 61 4.90 -0.61 4.01
C ALA A 61 4.81 -1.08 5.48
N ARG A 62 5.80 -0.72 6.31
CA ARG A 62 5.79 -0.98 7.75
C ARG A 62 4.62 -0.27 8.43
N VAL A 63 4.45 1.03 8.20
CA VAL A 63 3.33 1.83 8.74
C VAL A 63 1.98 1.22 8.38
N LEU A 64 1.76 0.89 7.10
CA LEU A 64 0.50 0.34 6.63
C LEU A 64 0.21 -1.07 7.16
N SER A 65 1.23 -1.85 7.52
CA SER A 65 1.08 -3.22 8.04
C SER A 65 0.56 -3.30 9.46
N MET A 66 0.74 -2.23 10.24
CA MET A 66 0.45 -2.17 11.68
C MET A 66 -0.95 -1.63 11.99
N ARG A 67 -1.73 -1.27 10.96
CA ARG A 67 -3.05 -0.67 11.10
C ARG A 67 -4.07 -1.29 10.17
N GLU A 68 -5.32 -1.09 10.52
CA GLU A 68 -6.46 -1.44 9.68
C GLU A 68 -6.48 -0.63 8.37
N GLN A 69 -7.19 -1.17 7.38
CA GLN A 69 -7.41 -0.50 6.12
C GLN A 69 -8.46 0.59 6.29
N HIS A 70 -8.11 1.83 5.96
CA HIS A 70 -9.06 2.96 5.93
C HIS A 70 -9.36 3.43 4.51
N SER A 71 -8.70 2.86 3.50
CA SER A 71 -8.92 3.18 2.09
C SER A 71 -10.06 2.34 1.52
N VAL A 72 -10.99 2.99 0.83
CA VAL A 72 -12.03 2.34 0.03
C VAL A 72 -11.40 1.74 -1.22
N VAL A 73 -11.65 0.46 -1.48
CA VAL A 73 -11.24 -0.25 -2.71
C VAL A 73 -12.46 -0.50 -3.61
N ALA A 74 -12.21 -0.89 -4.86
CA ALA A 74 -13.28 -1.12 -5.83
C ALA A 74 -14.28 -2.19 -5.34
N GLU A 75 -13.79 -3.20 -4.61
CA GLU A 75 -14.62 -4.25 -4.03
C GLU A 75 -15.56 -3.75 -2.92
N ASP A 76 -15.26 -2.61 -2.28
CA ASP A 76 -16.13 -2.03 -1.24
C ASP A 76 -17.37 -1.32 -1.83
N LEU A 77 -17.39 -1.09 -3.15
CA LEU A 77 -18.46 -0.37 -3.87
C LEU A 77 -19.45 -1.30 -4.60
N LEU A 78 -19.27 -2.62 -4.46
CA LEU A 78 -20.13 -3.66 -5.02
C LEU A 78 -21.16 -4.13 -3.98
#